data_AF-A0A3R6H0A8-F1
#
_entry.id   AF-A0A3R6H0A8-F1
#
_cell.length_a   1.000
_cell.length_b   1.000
_cell.length_c   1.000
_cell.angle_alpha   90.00
_cell.angle_beta   90.00
_cell.angle_gamma   90.00
#
_symmetry.space_group_name_H-M   'P 1'
#
loop_
_entity.id
_entity.type
_entity.pdbx_description
1 polymer ?
#
loop_
_entity_poly.entity_id
_entity_poly.type
_entity_poly.pdbx_seq_one_letter_code
_entity_poly.pdbx_strand_id
1 'polypeptide(L)'
;MFSENKRIEETKICKKCGRKLPLSKYNRIYGKNWTTTCKDCVADARMKKCYENGLALYNTDKAMRTKRKFKKITPSRVLTKAVSGIERIATDERFVCLIDYRNTWISNYGRVIIKMDGIYQLLRGSYSQTDKELYYTLEKNVYFKSKKMWGYKKQKIKASALVMQTFIVNYDMQNNTMCWHEGNNKKDNYYKHLYPVTALQYGAIQNIYDESDVVTEQQIMDIVNAVEYKPENWNPWYFRRTYEGVGYLGTDDADYNSDEYNRWKNMIQRCYNKKIHKDKPYYKDKFVCEEWHNFANFRIWYREHMIPGEKVDLDKDLLCKESNMYSPETCVFMTHYLNTVFEDRGIKRTIKETDDGFRVWMMILNKKKDIGIFETKEEAYKGFSSYKEDYISELAESCKGKVQDCVYHAMLNWKVEITE
;
A
#
# COMPACT_ATOMS: atom_id res chain seq x y z
N MET A 1 -15.45 54.35 17.73
CA MET A 1 -14.78 54.27 16.41
C MET A 1 -13.44 53.56 16.61
N PHE A 2 -13.37 52.25 16.35
CA PHE A 2 -12.09 51.55 16.26
C PHE A 2 -11.59 51.70 14.83
N SER A 3 -10.51 52.46 14.63
CA SER A 3 -9.86 52.57 13.33
C SER A 3 -9.10 51.28 13.04
N GLU A 4 -9.56 50.50 12.07
CA GLU A 4 -8.77 49.44 11.45
C GLU A 4 -7.54 50.08 10.77
N ASN A 5 -6.38 49.96 11.43
CA ASN A 5 -5.10 50.30 10.83
C ASN A 5 -4.79 49.28 9.72
N LYS A 6 -5.20 49.57 8.49
CA LYS A 6 -4.83 48.83 7.29
C LYS A 6 -3.32 48.98 7.07
N ARG A 7 -2.53 48.01 7.56
CA ARG A 7 -1.08 47.92 7.25
C ARG A 7 -0.92 47.92 5.73
N ILE A 8 -0.32 48.98 5.17
CA ILE A 8 0.06 49.03 3.76
C ILE A 8 1.19 48.02 3.58
N GLU A 9 0.89 46.88 2.97
CA GLU A 9 1.91 45.86 2.70
C GLU A 9 2.83 46.38 1.59
N GLU A 10 4.12 46.58 1.91
CA GLU A 10 5.11 47.03 0.93
C GLU A 10 5.16 46.07 -0.27
N THR A 11 5.17 46.63 -1.48
CA THR A 11 5.09 45.87 -2.74
C THR A 11 6.24 46.20 -3.69
N LYS A 12 6.61 45.25 -4.54
CA LYS A 12 7.67 45.35 -5.55
C LYS A 12 7.24 44.66 -6.85
N ILE A 13 7.69 45.21 -7.99
CA ILE A 13 7.47 44.61 -9.32
C ILE A 13 8.52 43.53 -9.59
N CYS A 14 8.06 42.33 -9.97
CA CYS A 14 8.95 41.23 -10.31
C CYS A 14 9.58 41.46 -11.69
N LYS A 15 10.91 41.40 -11.80
CA LYS A 15 11.61 41.58 -13.10
C LYS A 15 11.27 40.52 -14.14
N LYS A 16 10.81 39.33 -13.74
CA LYS A 16 10.52 38.22 -14.66
C LYS A 16 9.07 38.20 -15.16
N CYS A 17 8.08 38.38 -14.28
CA CYS A 17 6.67 38.32 -14.66
C CYS A 17 5.96 39.68 -14.70
N GLY A 18 6.62 40.78 -14.33
CA GLY A 18 6.04 42.13 -14.32
C GLY A 18 4.95 42.37 -13.26
N ARG A 19 4.53 41.34 -12.51
CA ARG A 19 3.50 41.47 -11.46
C ARG A 19 3.99 42.32 -10.29
N LYS A 20 3.15 43.24 -9.80
CA LYS A 20 3.33 43.96 -8.53
C LYS A 20 2.88 43.05 -7.39
N LEU A 21 3.82 42.64 -6.53
CA LEU A 21 3.60 41.64 -5.48
C LEU A 21 4.12 42.14 -4.13
N PRO A 22 3.56 41.67 -3.00
CA PRO A 22 4.09 41.96 -1.67
C PRO A 22 5.55 41.50 -1.50
N LEU A 23 6.32 42.18 -0.66
CA LEU A 23 7.71 41.80 -0.36
C LEU A 23 7.85 40.38 0.21
N SER A 24 6.81 39.85 0.87
CA SER A 24 6.74 38.47 1.35
C SER A 24 6.91 37.43 0.23
N LYS A 25 6.62 37.80 -1.04
CA LYS A 25 6.82 36.99 -2.24
C LYS A 25 8.26 37.03 -2.80
N TYR A 26 9.21 37.67 -2.11
CA TYR A 26 10.62 37.73 -2.51
C TYR A 26 11.51 37.13 -1.41
N ASN A 27 12.73 36.71 -1.76
CA ASN A 27 13.72 36.27 -0.77
C ASN A 27 14.60 37.44 -0.35
N ARG A 28 15.12 37.42 0.88
CA ARG A 28 16.14 38.37 1.32
C ARG A 28 17.53 37.83 1.00
N ILE A 29 18.33 38.65 0.32
CA ILE A 29 19.75 38.43 0.05
C ILE A 29 20.53 39.05 1.21
N TYR A 30 21.28 38.21 1.94
CA TYR A 30 22.09 38.61 3.11
C TYR A 30 21.33 39.42 4.17
N GLY A 31 20.02 39.17 4.32
CA GLY A 31 19.15 39.86 5.28
C GLY A 31 18.81 41.33 4.96
N LYS A 32 19.45 41.91 3.93
CA LYS A 32 19.35 43.35 3.60
C LYS A 32 18.45 43.61 2.40
N ASN A 33 18.73 43.00 1.25
CA ASN A 33 18.10 43.36 -0.02
C ASN A 33 17.11 42.30 -0.50
N TRP A 34 15.96 42.70 -1.03
CA TRP A 34 15.02 41.76 -1.66
C TRP A 34 15.48 41.36 -3.06
N THR A 35 15.30 40.08 -3.41
CA THR A 35 15.52 39.59 -4.78
C THR A 35 14.75 40.41 -5.81
N THR A 36 15.24 40.42 -7.04
CA THR A 36 14.57 41.09 -8.18
C THR A 36 13.47 40.23 -8.80
N THR A 37 13.54 38.92 -8.58
CA THR A 37 12.57 37.93 -9.07
C THR A 37 11.78 37.37 -7.89
N CYS A 38 10.46 37.24 -8.04
CA CYS A 38 9.60 36.69 -7.01
C CYS A 38 9.81 35.17 -6.87
N LYS A 39 9.42 34.63 -5.71
CA LYS A 39 9.54 33.20 -5.35
C LYS A 39 8.87 32.29 -6.38
N ASP A 40 7.68 32.63 -6.86
CA ASP A 40 6.95 31.86 -7.88
C ASP A 40 7.79 31.72 -9.15
N CYS A 41 8.28 32.84 -9.68
CA CYS A 41 9.10 32.87 -10.89
C CYS A 41 10.43 32.10 -10.79
N VAL A 42 11.01 32.05 -9.58
CA VAL A 42 12.19 31.23 -9.29
C VAL A 42 11.81 29.74 -9.22
N ALA A 43 10.69 29.41 -8.58
CA ALA A 43 10.15 28.06 -8.51
C ALA A 43 9.83 27.52 -9.91
N ASP A 44 9.20 28.32 -10.78
CA ASP A 44 8.87 27.94 -12.16
C ASP A 44 10.13 27.64 -12.98
N ALA A 45 11.17 28.48 -12.87
CA ALA A 45 12.45 28.25 -13.55
C ALA A 45 13.11 26.95 -13.07
N ARG A 46 13.10 26.72 -11.75
CA ARG A 46 13.60 25.47 -11.18
C ARG A 46 12.80 24.28 -11.69
N MET A 47 11.47 24.38 -11.72
CA MET A 47 10.61 23.29 -12.16
C MET A 47 10.82 22.96 -13.63
N LYS A 48 10.97 23.97 -14.49
CA LYS A 48 11.32 23.78 -15.90
C LYS A 48 12.65 23.02 -16.05
N LYS A 49 13.70 23.44 -15.35
CA LYS A 49 14.99 22.73 -15.36
C LYS A 49 14.87 21.31 -14.82
N CYS A 50 14.07 21.11 -13.77
CA CYS A 50 13.76 19.79 -13.25
C CYS A 50 13.06 18.91 -14.30
N TYR A 51 12.06 19.44 -14.99
CA TYR A 51 11.38 18.73 -16.06
C TYR A 51 12.34 18.33 -17.18
N GLU A 52 13.15 19.26 -17.71
CA GLU A 52 14.14 19.00 -18.77
C GLU A 52 15.14 17.91 -18.38
N ASN A 53 15.72 18.01 -17.17
CA ASN A 53 16.63 16.98 -16.66
C ASN A 53 15.93 15.64 -16.43
N GLY A 54 14.69 15.66 -15.93
CA GLY A 54 13.87 14.48 -15.74
C GLY A 54 13.57 13.78 -17.06
N LEU A 55 13.27 14.54 -18.11
CA LEU A 55 12.97 14.02 -19.44
C LEU A 55 14.20 13.37 -20.08
N ALA A 56 15.37 14.01 -19.99
CA ALA A 56 16.63 13.42 -20.44
C ALA A 56 16.91 12.07 -19.74
N LEU A 57 16.63 11.98 -18.44
CA LEU A 57 16.76 10.73 -17.67
C LEU A 57 15.70 9.71 -18.07
N TYR A 58 14.43 10.10 -18.24
CA TYR A 58 13.36 9.18 -18.65
C TYR A 58 13.62 8.52 -20.01
N ASN A 59 14.25 9.27 -20.93
CA ASN A 59 14.60 8.78 -22.26
C ASN A 59 15.75 7.77 -22.23
N THR A 60 16.68 7.87 -21.27
CA THR A 60 17.89 7.04 -21.18
C THR A 60 17.75 5.89 -20.18
N ASP A 61 17.12 6.12 -19.03
CA ASP A 61 16.89 5.14 -17.97
C ASP A 61 15.55 4.41 -18.13
N LYS A 62 15.59 3.24 -18.77
CA LYS A 62 14.42 2.36 -18.94
C LYS A 62 13.82 1.88 -17.61
N ALA A 63 14.52 1.98 -16.47
CA ALA A 63 13.95 1.63 -15.17
C ALA A 63 12.86 2.61 -14.71
N MET A 64 12.81 3.83 -15.27
CA MET A 64 11.75 4.80 -15.02
C MET A 64 10.45 4.49 -15.78
N ARG A 65 10.50 3.59 -16.79
CA ARG A 65 9.35 3.23 -17.62
C ARG A 65 8.46 2.19 -16.92
N THR A 66 7.16 2.25 -17.20
CA THR A 66 6.18 1.26 -16.78
C THR A 66 6.46 -0.05 -17.50
N LYS A 67 6.44 -1.15 -16.76
CA LYS A 67 6.68 -2.51 -17.28
C LYS A 67 5.41 -3.34 -17.15
N ARG A 68 5.20 -4.27 -18.08
CA ARG A 68 4.16 -5.29 -17.95
C ARG A 68 4.59 -6.30 -16.89
N LYS A 69 3.98 -6.26 -15.70
CA LYS A 69 4.29 -7.17 -14.59
C LYS A 69 3.04 -7.57 -13.81
N PHE A 70 3.13 -8.75 -13.22
CA PHE A 70 2.06 -9.36 -12.44
C PHE A 70 2.53 -9.63 -11.02
N LYS A 71 1.61 -9.51 -10.06
CA LYS A 71 1.91 -9.72 -8.64
C LYS A 71 2.21 -11.19 -8.36
N LYS A 72 3.20 -11.44 -7.50
CA LYS A 72 3.41 -12.75 -6.90
C LYS A 72 2.37 -12.94 -5.79
N ILE A 73 1.55 -13.97 -5.91
CA ILE A 73 0.52 -14.29 -4.92
C ILE A 73 1.10 -15.23 -3.87
N THR A 74 1.01 -14.84 -2.60
CA THR A 74 1.39 -15.70 -1.47
C THR A 74 0.44 -16.91 -1.38
N PRO A 75 0.95 -18.15 -1.25
CA PRO A 75 0.11 -19.36 -1.18
C PRO A 75 -0.95 -19.32 -0.08
N SER A 76 -0.66 -18.73 1.08
CA SER A 76 -1.60 -18.59 2.20
C SER A 76 -2.87 -17.80 1.86
N ARG A 77 -2.84 -16.99 0.80
CA ARG A 77 -4.01 -16.23 0.33
C ARG A 77 -4.84 -16.98 -0.70
N VAL A 78 -4.39 -18.13 -1.20
CA VAL A 78 -5.07 -18.88 -2.26
C VAL A 78 -6.11 -19.81 -1.66
N LEU A 79 -7.35 -19.69 -2.10
CA LEU A 79 -8.42 -20.61 -1.76
C LEU A 79 -8.39 -21.81 -2.71
N THR A 80 -8.16 -23.01 -2.17
CA THR A 80 -8.07 -24.24 -2.95
C THR A 80 -9.45 -24.85 -3.19
N LYS A 81 -9.56 -25.65 -4.26
CA LYS A 81 -10.75 -26.46 -4.55
C LYS A 81 -11.09 -27.41 -3.40
N ALA A 82 -10.09 -28.00 -2.75
CA ALA A 82 -10.29 -28.89 -1.61
C ALA A 82 -11.00 -28.20 -0.43
N VAL A 83 -10.78 -26.89 -0.25
CA VAL A 83 -11.43 -26.10 0.81
C VAL A 83 -12.79 -25.57 0.38
N SER A 84 -12.92 -25.07 -0.85
CA SER A 84 -14.14 -24.39 -1.29
C SER A 84 -15.18 -25.28 -1.96
N GLY A 85 -14.76 -26.42 -2.51
CA GLY A 85 -15.59 -27.26 -3.39
C GLY A 85 -15.91 -26.63 -4.76
N ILE A 86 -15.41 -25.42 -5.05
CA ILE A 86 -15.73 -24.69 -6.28
C ILE A 86 -14.81 -25.11 -7.43
N GLU A 87 -15.42 -25.53 -8.54
CA GLU A 87 -14.69 -25.90 -9.76
C GLU A 87 -14.05 -24.70 -10.45
N ARG A 88 -12.87 -24.95 -11.01
CA ARG A 88 -12.14 -23.99 -11.84
C ARG A 88 -12.71 -23.97 -13.26
N ILE A 89 -12.73 -22.80 -13.89
CA ILE A 89 -13.08 -22.65 -15.31
C ILE A 89 -11.87 -22.77 -16.23
N ALA A 90 -10.66 -22.67 -15.68
CA ALA A 90 -9.40 -22.80 -16.40
C ALA A 90 -8.33 -23.44 -15.51
N THR A 91 -7.32 -24.04 -16.13
CA THR A 91 -6.24 -24.73 -15.41
C THR A 91 -5.44 -23.82 -14.48
N ASP A 92 -5.21 -22.57 -14.89
CA ASP A 92 -4.46 -21.54 -14.15
C ASP A 92 -5.35 -20.66 -13.26
N GLU A 93 -6.66 -20.96 -13.16
CA GLU A 93 -7.54 -20.19 -12.29
C GLU A 93 -7.20 -20.44 -10.82
N ARG A 94 -7.06 -19.34 -10.08
CA ARG A 94 -6.84 -19.32 -8.64
C ARG A 94 -7.67 -18.22 -7.99
N PHE A 95 -8.32 -18.56 -6.88
CA PHE A 95 -9.06 -17.60 -6.06
C PHE A 95 -8.16 -17.05 -4.96
N VAL A 96 -8.07 -15.73 -4.86
CA VAL A 96 -7.17 -15.04 -3.93
C VAL A 96 -7.97 -14.20 -2.95
N CYS A 97 -7.64 -14.32 -1.67
CA CYS A 97 -8.31 -13.64 -0.57
C CYS A 97 -8.18 -12.11 -0.70
N LEU A 98 -9.31 -11.42 -0.63
CA LEU A 98 -9.38 -9.96 -0.57
C LEU A 98 -9.42 -9.52 0.90
N ILE A 99 -8.26 -9.18 1.46
CA ILE A 99 -8.10 -8.93 2.92
C ILE A 99 -8.97 -7.79 3.47
N ASP A 100 -9.32 -6.82 2.61
CA ASP A 100 -10.16 -5.67 2.99
C ASP A 100 -11.65 -5.96 2.84
N TYR A 101 -12.04 -7.16 2.40
CA TYR A 101 -13.43 -7.52 2.15
C TYR A 101 -13.84 -8.71 3.01
N ARG A 102 -15.07 -8.68 3.51
CA ARG A 102 -15.59 -9.75 4.37
C ARG A 102 -15.57 -11.06 3.61
N ASN A 103 -14.80 -12.05 4.06
CA ASN A 103 -14.89 -13.43 3.59
C ASN A 103 -14.98 -13.56 2.07
N THR A 104 -14.14 -12.82 1.32
CA THR A 104 -14.27 -12.71 -0.14
C THR A 104 -12.98 -13.10 -0.84
N TRP A 105 -13.09 -13.80 -1.97
CA TRP A 105 -11.99 -14.15 -2.85
C TRP A 105 -12.30 -13.78 -4.30
N ILE A 106 -11.31 -13.25 -5.02
CA ILE A 106 -11.40 -12.95 -6.46
C ILE A 106 -10.50 -13.90 -7.24
N SER A 107 -10.99 -14.44 -8.36
CA SER A 107 -10.16 -15.19 -9.29
C SER A 107 -9.44 -14.27 -10.26
N ASN A 108 -8.35 -14.77 -10.84
CA ASN A 108 -7.65 -14.12 -11.95
C ASN A 108 -8.47 -14.03 -13.25
N TYR A 109 -9.73 -14.49 -13.25
CA TYR A 109 -10.73 -14.39 -14.32
C TYR A 109 -11.93 -13.52 -13.94
N GLY A 110 -11.90 -12.86 -12.77
CA GLY A 110 -12.97 -11.95 -12.35
C GLY A 110 -14.17 -12.61 -11.66
N ARG A 111 -14.17 -13.93 -11.44
CA ARG A 111 -15.18 -14.62 -10.61
C ARG A 111 -14.93 -14.38 -9.13
N VAL A 112 -15.99 -14.13 -8.36
CA VAL A 112 -15.93 -13.90 -6.90
C VAL A 112 -16.54 -15.06 -6.14
N ILE A 113 -15.84 -15.50 -5.09
CA ILE A 113 -16.38 -16.40 -4.05
C ILE A 113 -16.58 -15.59 -2.78
N ILE A 114 -17.67 -15.87 -2.08
CA ILE A 114 -17.92 -15.40 -0.72
C ILE A 114 -18.12 -16.60 0.21
N LYS A 115 -17.77 -16.44 1.49
CA LYS A 115 -18.09 -17.42 2.54
C LYS A 115 -19.15 -16.85 3.49
N MET A 116 -20.29 -17.51 3.57
CA MET A 116 -21.42 -17.19 4.45
C MET A 116 -21.77 -18.43 5.27
N ASP A 117 -21.85 -18.29 6.59
CA ASP A 117 -22.21 -19.37 7.52
C ASP A 117 -21.42 -20.67 7.32
N GLY A 118 -20.11 -20.53 7.05
CA GLY A 118 -19.22 -21.66 6.80
C GLY A 118 -19.19 -22.16 5.35
N ILE A 119 -20.17 -21.78 4.53
CA ILE A 119 -20.36 -22.27 3.16
C ILE A 119 -19.72 -21.32 2.15
N TYR A 120 -18.92 -21.86 1.23
CA TYR A 120 -18.35 -21.14 0.10
C TYR A 120 -19.31 -21.17 -1.09
N GLN A 121 -19.57 -20.02 -1.71
CA GLN A 121 -20.42 -19.92 -2.88
C GLN A 121 -19.93 -18.88 -3.88
N LEU A 122 -20.16 -19.14 -5.16
CA LEU A 122 -19.93 -18.16 -6.23
C LEU A 122 -20.95 -17.03 -6.12
N LEU A 123 -20.45 -15.81 -6.01
CA LEU A 123 -21.30 -14.62 -6.03
C LEU A 123 -21.71 -14.32 -7.47
N ARG A 124 -23.02 -14.10 -7.69
CA ARG A 124 -23.53 -13.63 -8.98
C ARG A 124 -23.33 -12.12 -9.09
N GLY A 125 -22.53 -11.70 -10.06
CA GLY A 125 -22.35 -10.28 -10.40
C GLY A 125 -23.46 -9.76 -11.32
N SER A 126 -23.41 -8.47 -11.62
CA SER A 126 -24.33 -7.78 -12.55
C SER A 126 -23.55 -7.01 -13.61
N TYR A 127 -24.02 -7.04 -14.85
CA TYR A 127 -23.43 -6.24 -15.92
C TYR A 127 -24.10 -4.87 -15.96
N SER A 128 -23.29 -3.83 -16.01
CA SER A 128 -23.76 -2.46 -16.15
C SER A 128 -24.20 -2.19 -17.59
N GLN A 129 -25.32 -1.47 -17.75
CA GLN A 129 -25.81 -1.14 -19.09
C GLN A 129 -24.97 -0.05 -19.78
N THR A 130 -24.29 0.79 -19.00
CA THR A 130 -23.54 1.97 -19.49
C THR A 130 -22.17 1.58 -20.04
N ASP A 131 -21.36 0.87 -19.25
CA ASP A 131 -19.98 0.49 -19.60
C ASP A 131 -19.82 -1.00 -19.97
N LYS A 132 -20.90 -1.78 -19.88
CA LYS A 132 -20.94 -3.23 -20.18
C LYS A 132 -19.98 -4.09 -19.35
N GLU A 133 -19.43 -3.56 -18.25
CA GLU A 133 -18.53 -4.28 -17.35
C GLU A 133 -19.28 -5.04 -16.25
N LEU A 134 -18.61 -6.05 -15.69
CA LEU A 134 -19.11 -6.86 -14.57
C LEU A 134 -18.87 -6.16 -13.24
N TYR A 135 -19.92 -6.07 -12.42
CA TYR A 135 -19.89 -5.47 -11.09
C TYR A 135 -20.32 -6.45 -10.00
N TYR A 136 -19.71 -6.30 -8.83
CA TYR A 136 -20.08 -6.95 -7.59
C TYR A 136 -20.45 -5.92 -6.52
N THR A 137 -21.33 -6.31 -5.61
CA THR A 137 -21.60 -5.58 -4.37
C THR A 137 -20.99 -6.39 -3.22
N LEU A 138 -19.93 -5.86 -2.62
CA LEU A 138 -19.15 -6.52 -1.58
C LEU A 138 -19.13 -5.69 -0.30
N GLU A 139 -18.80 -6.31 0.83
CA GLU A 139 -18.65 -5.64 2.11
C GLU A 139 -17.17 -5.32 2.37
N LYS A 140 -16.76 -4.06 2.18
CA LYS A 140 -15.40 -3.58 2.47
C LYS A 140 -15.28 -3.19 3.94
N ASN A 141 -14.21 -3.62 4.60
CA ASN A 141 -13.84 -3.20 5.95
C ASN A 141 -13.29 -1.77 5.88
N VAL A 142 -13.94 -0.84 6.58
CA VAL A 142 -13.60 0.59 6.55
C VAL A 142 -13.66 1.17 7.95
N TYR A 143 -12.85 2.20 8.20
CA TYR A 143 -12.88 2.93 9.46
C TYR A 143 -13.97 4.02 9.45
N PHE A 144 -14.96 3.89 10.33
CA PHE A 144 -16.02 4.87 10.52
C PHE A 144 -15.55 5.96 11.48
N LYS A 145 -15.07 7.08 10.94
CA LYS A 145 -14.57 8.23 11.74
C LYS A 145 -15.55 8.71 12.82
N SER A 146 -16.86 8.74 12.53
CA SER A 146 -17.88 9.17 13.49
C SER A 146 -18.04 8.22 14.68
N LYS A 147 -17.85 6.92 14.46
CA LYS A 147 -17.97 5.87 15.48
C LYS A 147 -16.63 5.48 16.10
N LYS A 148 -15.51 5.98 15.53
CA LYS A 148 -14.13 5.60 15.86
C LYS A 148 -13.92 4.07 15.90
N MET A 149 -14.49 3.38 14.92
CA MET A 149 -14.42 1.92 14.83
C MET A 149 -14.37 1.45 13.38
N TRP A 150 -13.75 0.31 13.15
CA TRP A 150 -13.81 -0.46 11.93
C TRP A 150 -15.14 -1.21 11.84
N GLY A 151 -15.66 -1.31 10.62
CA GLY A 151 -16.81 -2.13 10.32
C GLY A 151 -16.98 -2.27 8.82
N TYR A 152 -18.11 -2.82 8.39
CA TYR A 152 -18.34 -3.16 7.00
C TYR A 152 -19.27 -2.18 6.30
N LYS A 153 -18.87 -1.75 5.10
CA LYS A 153 -19.67 -0.93 4.21
C LYS A 153 -19.87 -1.65 2.88
N LYS A 154 -21.12 -1.74 2.42
CA LYS A 154 -21.42 -2.24 1.08
C LYS A 154 -20.85 -1.29 0.02
N GLN A 155 -20.11 -1.86 -0.92
CA GLN A 155 -19.47 -1.15 -2.02
C GLN A 155 -19.74 -1.88 -3.33
N LYS A 156 -20.21 -1.13 -4.33
CA LYS A 156 -20.30 -1.61 -5.71
C LYS A 156 -18.94 -1.40 -6.38
N ILE A 157 -18.36 -2.45 -6.96
CA ILE A 157 -17.02 -2.43 -7.54
C ILE A 157 -16.94 -3.30 -8.80
N LYS A 158 -16.11 -2.89 -9.77
CA LYS A 158 -15.88 -3.65 -11.01
C LYS A 158 -15.05 -4.91 -10.72
N ALA A 159 -15.36 -6.00 -11.43
CA ALA A 159 -14.53 -7.20 -11.42
C ALA A 159 -13.12 -6.91 -11.91
N SER A 160 -12.99 -6.13 -13.01
CA SER A 160 -11.71 -5.68 -13.57
C SER A 160 -10.86 -4.95 -12.53
N ALA A 161 -11.46 -4.04 -11.75
CA ALA A 161 -10.75 -3.33 -10.68
C ALA A 161 -10.21 -4.27 -9.59
N LEU A 162 -11.00 -5.26 -9.15
CA LEU A 162 -10.54 -6.27 -8.19
C LEU A 162 -9.42 -7.14 -8.75
N VAL A 163 -9.52 -7.53 -10.02
CA VAL A 163 -8.49 -8.32 -10.71
C VAL A 163 -7.19 -7.52 -10.85
N MET A 164 -7.27 -6.28 -11.32
CA MET A 164 -6.10 -5.40 -11.45
C MET A 164 -5.42 -5.20 -10.10
N GLN A 165 -6.18 -4.85 -9.05
CA GLN A 165 -5.64 -4.66 -7.69
C GLN A 165 -4.96 -5.92 -7.16
N THR A 166 -5.44 -7.11 -7.53
CA THR A 166 -4.95 -8.38 -6.97
C THR A 166 -3.80 -8.99 -7.75
N PHE A 167 -3.78 -8.84 -9.08
CA PHE A 167 -2.89 -9.63 -9.95
C PHE A 167 -1.92 -8.80 -10.79
N ILE A 168 -2.12 -7.49 -10.93
CA ILE A 168 -1.30 -6.63 -11.81
C ILE A 168 -0.48 -5.66 -10.96
N VAL A 169 0.77 -5.42 -11.33
CA VAL A 169 1.59 -4.35 -10.73
C VAL A 169 1.21 -3.03 -11.38
N ASN A 170 0.51 -2.15 -10.67
CA ASN A 170 0.10 -0.83 -11.15
C ASN A 170 1.06 0.26 -10.63
N TYR A 171 1.90 0.80 -11.53
CA TYR A 171 2.92 1.78 -11.17
C TYR A 171 2.39 3.20 -10.92
N ASP A 172 1.15 3.49 -11.33
CA ASP A 172 0.51 4.81 -11.18
C ASP A 172 -0.98 4.67 -10.84
N MET A 173 -1.25 4.21 -9.62
CA MET A 173 -2.62 3.99 -9.14
C MET A 173 -3.41 5.29 -8.99
N GLN A 174 -2.72 6.43 -8.91
CA GLN A 174 -3.36 7.74 -8.79
C GLN A 174 -4.02 8.17 -10.11
N ASN A 175 -3.36 7.91 -11.24
CA ASN A 175 -3.83 8.40 -12.55
C ASN A 175 -4.47 7.30 -13.42
N ASN A 176 -4.17 6.02 -13.15
CA ASN A 176 -4.78 4.90 -13.88
C ASN A 176 -6.22 4.66 -13.42
N THR A 177 -7.13 5.48 -13.93
CA THR A 177 -8.57 5.46 -13.61
C THR A 177 -9.39 4.60 -14.56
N MET A 178 -8.81 4.12 -15.66
CA MET A 178 -9.45 3.31 -16.69
C MET A 178 -8.80 1.93 -16.82
N CYS A 179 -9.51 1.00 -17.45
CA CYS A 179 -9.03 -0.33 -17.77
C CYS A 179 -9.25 -0.60 -19.26
N TRP A 180 -8.17 -0.80 -20.01
CA TRP A 180 -8.29 -1.37 -21.35
C TRP A 180 -8.41 -2.89 -21.24
N HIS A 181 -9.40 -3.43 -21.95
CA HIS A 181 -9.63 -4.86 -22.08
C HIS A 181 -9.14 -5.28 -23.47
N GLU A 182 -8.34 -6.32 -23.54
CA GLU A 182 -7.86 -6.87 -24.81
C GLU A 182 -9.03 -7.19 -25.73
N GLY A 183 -8.87 -6.86 -27.03
CA GLY A 183 -9.94 -6.98 -28.02
C GLY A 183 -11.19 -6.16 -27.71
N ASN A 184 -11.08 -5.12 -26.88
CA ASN A 184 -12.19 -4.32 -26.37
C ASN A 184 -13.31 -5.15 -25.69
N ASN A 185 -12.98 -6.36 -25.21
CA ASN A 185 -13.95 -7.28 -24.64
C ASN A 185 -14.21 -7.00 -23.16
N LYS A 186 -15.23 -6.18 -22.85
CA LYS A 186 -15.60 -5.79 -21.47
C LYS A 186 -16.04 -6.94 -20.56
N LYS A 187 -16.30 -8.12 -21.12
CA LYS A 187 -16.64 -9.33 -20.35
C LYS A 187 -15.40 -10.12 -19.95
N ASP A 188 -14.28 -9.94 -20.65
CA ASP A 188 -13.03 -10.61 -20.34
C ASP A 188 -12.35 -9.92 -19.16
N ASN A 189 -12.25 -10.63 -18.04
CA ASN A 189 -11.59 -10.16 -16.82
C ASN A 189 -10.37 -11.02 -16.50
N TYR A 190 -9.80 -11.72 -17.48
CA TYR A 190 -8.53 -12.41 -17.29
C TYR A 190 -7.42 -11.40 -17.09
N TYR A 191 -6.68 -11.53 -15.99
CA TYR A 191 -5.71 -10.51 -15.56
C TYR A 191 -4.64 -10.14 -16.60
N LYS A 192 -4.26 -11.07 -17.50
CA LYS A 192 -3.29 -10.77 -18.57
C LYS A 192 -3.89 -9.96 -19.72
N HIS A 193 -5.20 -9.88 -19.81
CA HIS A 193 -5.93 -9.14 -20.84
C HIS A 193 -6.39 -7.75 -20.34
N LEU A 194 -6.04 -7.39 -19.10
CA LEU A 194 -6.39 -6.10 -18.50
C LEU A 194 -5.17 -5.16 -18.44
N TYR A 195 -5.38 -3.89 -18.75
CA TYR A 195 -4.35 -2.87 -18.74
C TYR A 195 -4.84 -1.64 -17.95
N PRO A 196 -4.29 -1.38 -16.75
CA PRO A 196 -4.57 -0.13 -16.04
C PRO A 196 -3.94 1.04 -16.81
N VAL A 197 -4.77 2.00 -17.20
CA VAL A 197 -4.36 3.14 -18.04
C VAL A 197 -5.07 4.41 -17.62
N THR A 198 -4.52 5.56 -18.00
CA THR A 198 -5.20 6.85 -17.85
C THR A 198 -6.34 6.98 -18.86
N ALA A 199 -7.25 7.95 -18.67
CA ALA A 199 -8.30 8.24 -19.65
C ALA A 199 -7.74 8.64 -21.03
N LEU A 200 -6.65 9.42 -21.06
CA LEU A 200 -5.99 9.84 -22.29
C LEU A 200 -5.37 8.65 -23.03
N GLN A 201 -4.67 7.77 -22.32
CA GLN A 201 -4.09 6.55 -22.88
C GLN A 201 -5.16 5.60 -23.39
N TYR A 202 -6.26 5.44 -22.64
CA TYR A 202 -7.40 4.63 -23.07
C TYR A 202 -7.96 5.12 -24.41
N GLY A 203 -8.16 6.44 -24.57
CA GLY A 203 -8.62 7.02 -25.84
C GLY A 203 -7.65 6.77 -27.00
N ALA A 204 -6.34 6.89 -26.77
CA ALA A 204 -5.34 6.61 -27.78
C ALA A 204 -5.33 5.13 -28.22
N ILE A 205 -5.46 4.21 -27.26
CA ILE A 205 -5.58 2.76 -27.54
C ILE A 205 -6.88 2.48 -28.31
N GLN A 206 -7.99 3.10 -27.89
CA GLN A 206 -9.27 2.94 -28.55
C GLN A 206 -9.22 3.40 -30.01
N ASN A 207 -8.58 4.53 -30.33
CA ASN A 207 -8.45 4.99 -31.72
C ASN A 207 -7.73 3.96 -32.61
N ILE A 208 -6.65 3.35 -32.12
CA ILE A 208 -5.93 2.30 -32.87
C ILE A 208 -6.83 1.08 -33.07
N TYR A 209 -7.58 0.70 -32.03
CA TYR A 209 -8.54 -0.39 -32.11
C TYR A 209 -9.62 -0.10 -33.16
N ASP A 210 -10.20 1.10 -33.15
CA ASP A 210 -11.27 1.50 -34.07
C ASP A 210 -10.79 1.54 -35.54
N GLU A 211 -9.48 1.72 -35.78
CA GLU A 211 -8.87 1.69 -37.12
C GLU A 211 -8.49 0.28 -37.62
N SER A 212 -8.19 -0.66 -36.71
CA SER A 212 -7.53 -1.92 -37.07
C SER A 212 -8.13 -3.19 -36.45
N ASP A 213 -9.12 -3.04 -35.56
CA ASP A 213 -9.72 -4.09 -34.71
C ASP A 213 -8.73 -4.88 -33.84
N VAL A 214 -7.45 -4.49 -33.81
CA VAL A 214 -6.38 -5.19 -33.08
C VAL A 214 -5.42 -4.19 -32.48
N VAL A 215 -5.14 -4.31 -31.19
CA VAL A 215 -4.06 -3.56 -30.53
C VAL A 215 -3.14 -4.53 -29.81
N THR A 216 -1.87 -4.55 -30.20
CA THR A 216 -0.85 -5.40 -29.59
C THR A 216 -0.41 -4.88 -28.23
N GLU A 217 0.09 -5.76 -27.36
CA GLU A 217 0.67 -5.35 -26.07
C GLU A 217 1.80 -4.33 -26.25
N GLN A 218 2.61 -4.46 -27.31
CA GLN A 218 3.68 -3.51 -27.61
C GLN A 218 3.14 -2.11 -27.88
N GLN A 219 2.10 -1.97 -28.72
CA GLN A 219 1.46 -0.67 -28.99
C GLN A 219 0.87 -0.06 -27.71
N ILE A 220 0.20 -0.87 -26.88
CA ILE A 220 -0.33 -0.41 -25.59
C ILE A 220 0.81 0.10 -24.69
N MET A 221 1.89 -0.66 -24.59
CA MET A 221 3.03 -0.30 -23.72
C MET A 221 3.82 0.90 -24.25
N ASP A 222 3.84 1.11 -25.57
CA ASP A 222 4.40 2.32 -26.19
C ASP A 222 3.57 3.55 -25.83
N ILE A 223 2.23 3.48 -25.94
CA ILE A 223 1.31 4.55 -25.50
C ILE A 223 1.48 4.83 -24.00
N VAL A 224 1.49 3.79 -23.17
CA VAL A 224 1.63 3.91 -21.71
C VAL A 224 2.94 4.62 -21.33
N ASN A 225 4.00 4.46 -22.12
CA ASN A 225 5.31 5.06 -21.86
C ASN A 225 5.61 6.32 -22.67
N ALA A 226 4.79 6.69 -23.65
CA ALA A 226 4.95 7.93 -24.40
C ALA A 226 4.69 9.15 -23.49
N VAL A 227 5.43 10.23 -23.72
CA VAL A 227 5.38 11.45 -22.89
C VAL A 227 4.09 12.23 -23.17
N GLU A 228 3.65 12.24 -24.41
CA GLU A 228 2.44 12.87 -24.91
C GLU A 228 1.14 12.29 -24.31
N TYR A 229 1.17 11.06 -23.80
CA TYR A 229 0.02 10.42 -23.15
C TYR A 229 0.12 10.36 -21.62
N LYS A 230 1.06 11.12 -21.03
CA LYS A 230 1.13 11.27 -19.58
C LYS A 230 0.08 12.29 -19.08
N PRO A 231 -0.35 12.19 -17.80
CA PRO A 231 -1.21 13.19 -17.18
C PRO A 231 -0.64 14.61 -17.31
N GLU A 232 -1.50 15.63 -17.31
CA GLU A 232 -1.09 17.04 -17.48
C GLU A 232 -0.09 17.51 -16.40
N ASN A 233 -0.25 17.03 -15.17
CA ASN A 233 0.65 17.30 -14.04
C ASN A 233 1.86 16.34 -13.97
N TRP A 234 2.08 15.50 -14.98
CA TRP A 234 3.18 14.57 -14.98
C TRP A 234 4.52 15.29 -15.16
N ASN A 235 5.44 15.01 -14.24
CA ASN A 235 6.81 15.48 -14.35
C ASN A 235 7.79 14.34 -14.06
N PRO A 236 8.64 13.95 -15.04
CA PRO A 236 9.53 12.80 -14.92
C PRO A 236 10.58 12.96 -13.80
N TRP A 237 10.82 14.20 -13.35
CA TRP A 237 11.69 14.49 -12.21
C TRP A 237 11.29 13.68 -10.96
N TYR A 238 9.99 13.47 -10.74
CA TYR A 238 9.44 12.76 -9.57
C TYR A 238 9.43 11.23 -9.72
N PHE A 239 9.73 10.71 -10.90
CA PHE A 239 9.77 9.27 -11.19
C PHE A 239 11.16 8.67 -11.05
N ARG A 240 12.16 9.48 -10.71
CA ARG A 240 13.52 8.98 -10.52
C ARG A 240 13.69 8.25 -9.21
N ARG A 241 14.52 7.20 -9.24
CA ARG A 241 14.81 6.37 -8.08
C ARG A 241 15.85 7.03 -7.17
N THR A 242 15.39 7.94 -6.32
CA THR A 242 16.26 8.74 -5.44
C THR A 242 16.36 8.19 -4.01
N TYR A 243 15.42 7.34 -3.58
CA TYR A 243 15.38 6.82 -2.22
C TYR A 243 15.98 5.44 -2.17
N GLU A 244 17.21 5.36 -1.67
CA GLU A 244 18.02 4.13 -1.64
C GLU A 244 18.16 3.46 -3.01
N GLY A 245 18.09 4.24 -4.10
CA GLY A 245 18.17 3.76 -5.48
C GLY A 245 16.93 2.99 -5.98
N VAL A 246 15.86 2.94 -5.18
CA VAL A 246 14.65 2.14 -5.47
C VAL A 246 13.38 2.98 -5.42
N GLY A 247 13.17 3.71 -4.32
CA GLY A 247 11.97 4.51 -4.11
C GLY A 247 11.96 5.82 -4.89
N TYR A 248 10.76 6.29 -5.26
CA TYR A 248 10.49 7.53 -5.99
C TYR A 248 9.14 8.13 -5.56
N LEU A 249 8.93 9.41 -5.83
CA LEU A 249 7.75 10.13 -5.33
C LEU A 249 6.49 9.86 -6.15
N GLY A 250 6.63 9.84 -7.48
CA GLY A 250 5.52 9.67 -8.42
C GLY A 250 4.49 10.80 -8.42
N THR A 251 4.74 11.89 -7.69
CA THR A 251 3.87 13.06 -7.57
C THR A 251 4.68 14.30 -7.20
N ASP A 252 4.14 15.48 -7.49
CA ASP A 252 4.76 16.78 -7.19
C ASP A 252 4.31 17.40 -5.85
N ASP A 253 3.25 16.86 -5.26
CA ASP A 253 2.57 17.35 -4.05
C ASP A 253 2.98 16.63 -2.74
N ALA A 254 4.12 15.95 -2.72
CA ALA A 254 4.57 15.22 -1.54
C ALA A 254 4.95 16.17 -0.38
N ASP A 255 4.29 16.02 0.77
CA ASP A 255 4.71 16.68 2.02
C ASP A 255 5.76 15.84 2.74
N TYR A 256 7.00 16.32 2.72
CA TYR A 256 8.17 15.65 3.28
C TYR A 256 8.17 15.58 4.82
N ASN A 257 7.26 16.29 5.49
CA ASN A 257 7.10 16.26 6.94
C ASN A 257 5.89 15.42 7.40
N SER A 258 5.06 14.97 6.46
CA SER A 258 3.88 14.14 6.76
C SER A 258 4.26 12.79 7.36
N ASP A 259 3.36 12.21 8.17
CA ASP A 259 3.57 10.85 8.70
C ASP A 259 3.62 9.84 7.55
N GLU A 260 2.73 9.95 6.54
CA GLU A 260 2.72 9.02 5.41
C GLU A 260 4.07 8.97 4.66
N TYR A 261 4.70 10.12 4.43
CA TYR A 261 6.02 10.19 3.79
C TYR A 261 7.11 9.61 4.67
N ASN A 262 7.11 9.93 5.96
CA ASN A 262 8.09 9.40 6.90
C ASN A 262 7.99 7.87 7.03
N ARG A 263 6.78 7.31 7.05
CA ARG A 263 6.56 5.86 7.08
C ARG A 263 7.06 5.18 5.82
N TRP A 264 6.71 5.70 4.65
CA TRP A 264 7.21 5.21 3.38
C TRP A 264 8.74 5.24 3.30
N LYS A 265 9.34 6.39 3.63
CA LYS A 265 10.80 6.56 3.63
C LYS A 265 11.47 5.57 4.58
N ASN A 266 10.97 5.43 5.80
CA ASN A 266 11.51 4.48 6.78
C ASN A 266 11.40 3.03 6.31
N MET A 267 10.30 2.66 5.65
CA MET A 267 10.13 1.33 5.04
C MET A 267 11.18 1.06 3.94
N ILE A 268 11.36 2.01 3.01
CA ILE A 268 12.37 1.93 1.95
C ILE A 268 13.78 1.82 2.55
N GLN A 269 14.08 2.63 3.57
CA GLN A 269 15.37 2.61 4.26
C GLN A 269 15.65 1.28 4.96
N ARG A 270 14.67 0.70 5.66
CA ARG A 270 14.81 -0.64 6.27
C ARG A 270 15.17 -1.67 5.21
N CYS A 271 14.55 -1.63 4.03
CA CYS A 271 14.77 -2.65 3.00
C CYS A 271 16.07 -2.49 2.21
N TYR A 272 16.58 -1.27 2.01
CA TYR A 272 17.63 -1.04 1.01
C TYR A 272 18.85 -0.24 1.52
N ASN A 273 18.79 0.35 2.71
CA ASN A 273 19.90 1.13 3.22
C ASN A 273 21.00 0.25 3.82
N LYS A 274 22.15 0.18 3.15
CA LYS A 274 23.31 -0.63 3.56
C LYS A 274 23.83 -0.32 4.96
N LYS A 275 23.71 0.93 5.44
CA LYS A 275 24.14 1.31 6.80
C LYS A 275 23.19 0.73 7.83
N ILE A 276 21.87 0.82 7.59
CA ILE A 276 20.88 0.17 8.45
C ILE A 276 21.09 -1.33 8.49
N HIS A 277 21.39 -1.98 7.36
CA HIS A 277 21.65 -3.43 7.34
C HIS A 277 22.90 -3.83 8.13
N LYS A 278 23.91 -2.95 8.22
CA LYS A 278 25.09 -3.19 9.06
C LYS A 278 24.72 -3.21 10.55
N ASP A 279 23.90 -2.25 10.99
CA ASP A 279 23.51 -2.12 12.40
C ASP A 279 22.34 -3.05 12.78
N LYS A 280 21.51 -3.41 11.80
CA LYS A 280 20.29 -4.21 11.95
C LYS A 280 20.20 -5.27 10.83
N PRO A 281 21.03 -6.34 10.90
CA PRO A 281 21.14 -7.34 9.83
C PRO A 281 19.83 -8.06 9.49
N TYR A 282 18.90 -8.18 10.43
CA TYR A 282 17.59 -8.81 10.21
C TYR A 282 16.69 -8.10 9.18
N TYR A 283 17.06 -6.89 8.75
CA TYR A 283 16.39 -6.19 7.65
C TYR A 283 16.96 -6.51 6.25
N LYS A 284 18.12 -7.18 6.16
CA LYS A 284 18.89 -7.33 4.92
C LYS A 284 18.12 -8.02 3.79
N ASP A 285 17.28 -9.00 4.13
CA ASP A 285 16.52 -9.78 3.15
C ASP A 285 15.10 -9.23 2.96
N LYS A 286 14.75 -8.11 3.62
CA LYS A 286 13.43 -7.49 3.49
C LYS A 286 13.39 -6.60 2.25
N PHE A 287 12.25 -6.61 1.56
CA PHE A 287 12.05 -5.82 0.34
C PHE A 287 10.63 -5.24 0.28
N VAL A 288 10.41 -4.34 -0.67
CA VAL A 288 9.12 -3.64 -0.86
C VAL A 288 8.55 -4.04 -2.22
N CYS A 289 7.23 -4.28 -2.31
CA CYS A 289 6.57 -4.53 -3.58
C CYS A 289 6.77 -3.36 -4.56
N GLU A 290 6.79 -3.64 -5.87
CA GLU A 290 7.12 -2.64 -6.88
C GLU A 290 6.15 -1.45 -6.89
N GLU A 291 4.88 -1.67 -6.55
CA GLU A 291 3.88 -0.59 -6.49
C GLU A 291 4.22 0.43 -5.40
N TRP A 292 4.78 -0.01 -4.27
CA TRP A 292 5.16 0.85 -3.15
C TRP A 292 6.57 1.44 -3.27
N HIS A 293 7.29 1.14 -4.35
CA HIS A 293 8.44 1.97 -4.73
C HIS A 293 7.98 3.40 -5.08
N ASN A 294 6.73 3.55 -5.54
CA ASN A 294 6.07 4.84 -5.71
C ASN A 294 5.42 5.31 -4.39
N PHE A 295 5.87 6.44 -3.84
CA PHE A 295 5.24 7.04 -2.66
C PHE A 295 3.77 7.37 -2.88
N ALA A 296 3.36 7.87 -4.05
CA ALA A 296 1.97 8.21 -4.34
C ALA A 296 1.04 6.99 -4.22
N ASN A 297 1.50 5.80 -4.67
CA ASN A 297 0.77 4.55 -4.50
C ASN A 297 0.71 4.12 -3.02
N PHE A 298 1.82 4.17 -2.29
CA PHE A 298 1.83 3.89 -0.86
C PHE A 298 0.87 4.82 -0.10
N ARG A 299 0.83 6.11 -0.47
CA ARG A 299 -0.04 7.12 0.12
C ARG A 299 -1.53 6.79 -0.07
N ILE A 300 -1.92 6.23 -1.21
CA ILE A 300 -3.30 5.75 -1.44
C ILE A 300 -3.64 4.68 -0.41
N TRP A 301 -2.80 3.64 -0.30
CA TRP A 301 -3.01 2.58 0.69
C TRP A 301 -3.01 3.13 2.12
N TYR A 302 -2.02 3.96 2.47
CA TYR A 302 -1.87 4.57 3.79
C TYR A 302 -3.15 5.27 4.25
N ARG A 303 -3.74 6.11 3.38
CA ARG A 303 -4.91 6.92 3.71
C ARG A 303 -6.18 6.08 3.88
N GLU A 304 -6.26 4.91 3.25
CA GLU A 304 -7.36 3.96 3.45
C GLU A 304 -7.23 3.16 4.77
N HIS A 305 -6.00 2.96 5.26
CA HIS A 305 -5.71 2.02 6.35
C HIS A 305 -5.36 2.68 7.69
N MET A 306 -4.96 3.96 7.69
CA MET A 306 -4.60 4.67 8.92
C MET A 306 -5.81 4.94 9.83
N ILE A 307 -5.54 5.08 11.13
CA ILE A 307 -6.52 5.53 12.12
C ILE A 307 -6.16 6.98 12.50
N PRO A 308 -7.00 7.99 12.16
CA PRO A 308 -6.68 9.38 12.45
C PRO A 308 -6.47 9.65 13.93
N GLY A 309 -5.36 10.30 14.27
CA GLY A 309 -5.02 10.70 15.65
C GLY A 309 -4.33 9.62 16.48
N GLU A 310 -4.19 8.40 15.96
CA GLU A 310 -3.53 7.30 16.65
C GLU A 310 -2.07 7.14 16.19
N LYS A 311 -1.19 6.82 17.14
CA LYS A 311 0.19 6.45 16.84
C LYS A 311 0.24 4.97 16.49
N VAL A 312 0.32 4.67 15.20
CA VAL A 312 0.42 3.32 14.66
C VAL A 312 1.80 3.02 14.09
N ASP A 313 2.16 1.76 14.04
CA ASP A 313 3.32 1.23 13.36
C ASP A 313 2.88 0.41 12.14
N LEU A 314 3.71 0.47 11.09
CA LEU A 314 3.57 -0.37 9.91
C LEU A 314 4.20 -1.73 10.21
N ASP A 315 3.36 -2.72 10.41
CA ASP A 315 3.77 -4.10 10.56
C ASP A 315 3.63 -4.84 9.22
N LYS A 316 4.45 -5.89 9.00
CA LYS A 316 4.36 -6.78 7.83
C LYS A 316 4.23 -8.26 8.20
N ASP A 317 4.43 -8.60 9.47
CA ASP A 317 4.64 -9.99 9.91
C ASP A 317 3.34 -10.62 10.41
N LEU A 318 2.38 -9.82 10.89
CA LEU A 318 1.10 -10.30 11.42
C LEU A 318 0.32 -11.09 10.37
N LEU A 319 0.17 -10.55 9.16
CA LEU A 319 -0.63 -11.19 8.11
C LEU A 319 0.12 -12.33 7.41
N CYS A 320 1.46 -12.29 7.37
CA CYS A 320 2.26 -13.28 6.69
C CYS A 320 3.71 -13.30 7.22
N LYS A 321 3.95 -14.12 8.24
CA LYS A 321 5.27 -14.27 8.90
C LYS A 321 6.41 -14.64 7.95
N GLU A 322 6.12 -15.51 6.99
CA GLU A 322 7.12 -16.00 6.02
C GLU A 322 7.50 -14.94 4.97
N SER A 323 6.69 -13.89 4.83
CA SER A 323 6.93 -12.86 3.83
C SER A 323 8.01 -11.88 4.29
N ASN A 324 9.08 -11.81 3.51
CA ASN A 324 10.07 -10.73 3.62
C ASN A 324 9.61 -9.42 2.91
N MET A 325 8.42 -9.40 2.32
CA MET A 325 7.92 -8.29 1.52
C MET A 325 7.00 -7.35 2.32
N TYR A 326 7.25 -6.05 2.24
CA TYR A 326 6.28 -5.00 2.53
C TYR A 326 5.36 -4.79 1.32
N SER A 327 4.05 -4.91 1.50
CA SER A 327 3.04 -4.77 0.45
C SER A 327 1.65 -4.51 1.05
N PRO A 328 0.67 -4.04 0.26
CA PRO A 328 -0.71 -3.95 0.74
C PRO A 328 -1.25 -5.26 1.32
N GLU A 329 -0.76 -6.40 0.82
CA GLU A 329 -1.28 -7.72 1.15
C GLU A 329 -0.55 -8.40 2.31
N THR A 330 0.50 -7.78 2.84
CA THR A 330 1.27 -8.27 3.99
C THR A 330 1.29 -7.26 5.14
N CYS A 331 1.05 -5.98 4.86
CA CYS A 331 1.14 -4.93 5.85
C CYS A 331 -0.19 -4.53 6.46
N VAL A 332 -0.12 -4.10 7.72
CA VAL A 332 -1.23 -3.51 8.48
C VAL A 332 -0.71 -2.36 9.35
N PHE A 333 -1.62 -1.47 9.75
CA PHE A 333 -1.36 -0.53 10.83
C PHE A 333 -1.89 -1.07 12.15
N MET A 334 -1.04 -1.04 13.17
CA MET A 334 -1.41 -1.42 14.52
C MET A 334 -0.71 -0.52 15.54
N THR A 335 -1.23 -0.41 16.75
CA THR A 335 -0.56 0.39 17.78
C THR A 335 0.81 -0.19 18.11
N HIS A 336 1.73 0.65 18.56
CA HIS A 336 3.08 0.20 18.96
C HIS A 336 3.01 -0.97 19.94
N TYR A 337 2.11 -0.89 20.92
CA TYR A 337 1.89 -1.96 21.89
C TYR A 337 1.49 -3.29 21.23
N LEU A 338 0.48 -3.29 20.35
CA LEU A 338 0.08 -4.51 19.65
C LEU A 338 1.25 -5.09 18.85
N ASN A 339 1.98 -4.24 18.12
CA ASN A 339 3.14 -4.68 17.34
C ASN A 339 4.19 -5.37 18.23
N THR A 340 4.46 -4.85 19.44
CA THR A 340 5.43 -5.47 20.36
C THR A 340 5.02 -6.84 20.89
N VAL A 341 3.72 -7.18 20.94
CA VAL A 341 3.24 -8.49 21.39
C VAL A 341 3.65 -9.61 20.42
N PHE A 342 3.71 -9.29 19.13
CA PHE A 342 4.10 -10.23 18.07
C PHE A 342 5.62 -10.36 17.89
N GLU A 343 6.41 -9.55 18.59
CA GLU A 343 7.87 -9.71 18.55
C GLU A 343 8.30 -10.97 19.32
N ASP A 344 9.21 -11.74 18.74
CA ASP A 344 9.80 -12.93 19.37
C ASP A 344 11.02 -12.60 20.25
N ARG A 345 11.32 -11.30 20.39
CA ARG A 345 12.47 -10.83 21.16
C ARG A 345 12.28 -11.13 22.65
N GLY A 346 13.10 -12.04 23.16
CA GLY A 346 13.18 -12.32 24.60
C GLY A 346 12.53 -13.63 25.04
N ILE A 347 11.99 -14.46 24.13
CA ILE A 347 11.48 -15.80 24.48
C ILE A 347 12.57 -16.67 25.15
N LYS A 348 13.84 -16.54 24.75
CA LYS A 348 14.94 -17.23 25.45
C LYS A 348 15.18 -16.73 26.88
N ARG A 349 14.63 -15.57 27.26
CA ARG A 349 14.72 -14.99 28.61
C ARG A 349 13.47 -15.27 29.45
N THR A 350 12.46 -15.94 28.89
CA THR A 350 11.19 -16.22 29.58
C THR A 350 11.13 -17.58 30.24
N ILE A 351 12.08 -18.47 29.91
CA ILE A 351 12.21 -19.82 30.50
C ILE A 351 13.56 -19.90 31.21
N LYS A 352 13.55 -20.30 32.48
CA LYS A 352 14.75 -20.45 33.31
C LYS A 352 14.71 -21.79 34.04
N GLU A 353 15.80 -22.52 33.94
CA GLU A 353 16.04 -23.73 34.72
C GLU A 353 16.28 -23.37 36.20
N THR A 354 15.66 -24.13 37.08
CA THR A 354 15.69 -24.01 38.54
C THR A 354 15.70 -25.42 39.16
N ASP A 355 15.98 -25.51 40.45
CA ASP A 355 16.00 -26.80 41.16
C ASP A 355 14.64 -27.52 41.12
N ASP A 356 13.54 -26.77 41.02
CA ASP A 356 12.16 -27.28 40.95
C ASP A 356 11.68 -27.57 39.50
N GLY A 357 12.56 -27.39 38.50
CA GLY A 357 12.24 -27.54 37.07
C GLY A 357 12.40 -26.24 36.27
N PHE A 358 11.70 -26.11 35.15
CA PHE A 358 11.76 -24.97 34.23
C PHE A 358 10.67 -23.95 34.56
N ARG A 359 11.06 -22.83 35.17
CA ARG A 359 10.16 -21.72 35.45
C ARG A 359 9.92 -20.85 34.22
N VAL A 360 8.67 -20.52 33.96
CA VAL A 360 8.21 -19.78 32.79
C VAL A 360 7.48 -18.52 33.20
N TRP A 361 7.81 -17.39 32.56
CA TRP A 361 7.10 -16.12 32.77
C TRP A 361 7.04 -15.29 31.49
N MET A 362 6.10 -14.36 31.40
CA MET A 362 6.03 -13.39 30.31
C MET A 362 6.07 -11.96 30.85
N MET A 363 6.79 -11.07 30.17
CA MET A 363 6.76 -9.64 30.47
C MET A 363 5.64 -8.99 29.66
N ILE A 364 4.65 -8.40 30.34
CA ILE A 364 3.54 -7.68 29.72
C ILE A 364 3.49 -6.28 30.34
N LEU A 365 3.69 -5.24 29.52
CA LEU A 365 3.71 -3.83 29.98
C LEU A 365 4.62 -3.61 31.21
N ASN A 366 5.85 -4.14 31.14
CA ASN A 366 6.85 -4.13 32.23
C ASN A 366 6.43 -4.89 33.51
N LYS A 367 5.35 -5.66 33.50
CA LYS A 367 4.95 -6.53 34.61
C LYS A 367 5.30 -7.98 34.28
N LYS A 368 5.96 -8.65 35.21
CA LYS A 368 6.25 -10.08 35.12
C LYS A 368 4.98 -10.87 35.45
N LYS A 369 4.54 -11.70 34.52
CA LYS A 369 3.45 -12.67 34.69
C LYS A 369 4.03 -14.06 34.78
N ASP A 370 3.89 -14.69 35.93
CA ASP A 370 4.33 -16.06 36.16
C ASP A 370 3.33 -17.01 35.46
N ILE A 371 3.85 -17.94 34.66
CA ILE A 371 3.05 -18.89 33.89
C ILE A 371 3.03 -20.23 34.63
N GLY A 372 4.17 -20.64 35.20
CA GLY A 372 4.29 -21.87 35.98
C GLY A 372 5.72 -22.40 36.02
N ILE A 373 5.86 -23.59 36.61
CA ILE A 373 7.08 -24.40 36.60
C ILE A 373 6.71 -25.74 35.94
N PHE A 374 7.56 -26.21 35.03
CA PHE A 374 7.36 -27.45 34.27
C PHE A 374 8.56 -28.38 34.47
N GLU A 375 8.34 -29.68 34.37
CA GLU A 375 9.40 -30.67 34.61
C GLU A 375 10.43 -30.67 33.48
N THR A 376 9.96 -30.49 32.24
CA THR A 376 10.80 -30.51 31.04
C THR A 376 10.83 -29.17 30.32
N LYS A 377 11.90 -28.95 29.53
CA LYS A 377 12.07 -27.73 28.74
C LYS A 377 11.00 -27.64 27.65
N GLU A 378 10.64 -28.77 27.06
CA GLU A 378 9.62 -28.92 26.03
C GLU A 378 8.23 -28.54 26.55
N GLU A 379 7.87 -28.98 27.76
CA GLU A 379 6.63 -28.59 28.43
C GLU A 379 6.61 -27.10 28.78
N ALA A 380 7.74 -26.55 29.24
CA ALA A 380 7.86 -25.11 29.49
C ALA A 380 7.65 -24.28 28.21
N TYR A 381 8.20 -24.74 27.08
CA TYR A 381 7.96 -24.11 25.78
C TYR A 381 6.50 -24.20 25.36
N LYS A 382 5.88 -25.37 25.49
CA LYS A 382 4.46 -25.56 25.17
C LYS A 382 3.56 -24.70 26.06
N GLY A 383 3.85 -24.63 27.36
CA GLY A 383 3.16 -23.78 28.32
C GLY A 383 3.27 -22.29 27.98
N PHE A 384 4.46 -21.83 27.59
CA PHE A 384 4.67 -20.47 27.12
C PHE A 384 3.86 -20.17 25.85
N SER A 385 3.93 -21.03 24.84
CA SER A 385 3.18 -20.86 23.59
C SER A 385 1.68 -20.79 23.83
N SER A 386 1.12 -21.74 24.61
CA SER A 386 -0.30 -21.76 24.95
C SER A 386 -0.72 -20.45 25.64
N TYR A 387 0.01 -20.05 26.68
CA TYR A 387 -0.29 -18.81 27.40
C TYR A 387 -0.22 -17.57 26.50
N LYS A 388 0.79 -17.49 25.61
CA LYS A 388 0.93 -16.37 24.67
C LYS A 388 -0.19 -16.36 23.63
N GLU A 389 -0.61 -17.52 23.12
CA GLU A 389 -1.75 -17.66 22.19
C GLU A 389 -3.08 -17.24 22.85
N ASP A 390 -3.32 -17.69 24.09
CA ASP A 390 -4.52 -17.33 24.87
C ASP A 390 -4.54 -15.81 25.12
N TYR A 391 -3.42 -15.25 25.55
CA TYR A 391 -3.27 -13.81 25.76
C TYR A 391 -3.51 -12.99 24.48
N ILE A 392 -2.98 -13.42 23.34
CA ILE A 392 -3.22 -12.77 22.05
C ILE A 392 -4.70 -12.84 21.67
N SER A 393 -5.36 -13.98 21.96
CA SER A 393 -6.79 -14.17 21.70
C SER A 393 -7.66 -13.24 22.54
N GLU A 394 -7.38 -13.12 23.84
CA GLU A 394 -8.03 -12.14 24.73
C GLU A 394 -7.82 -10.70 24.25
N LEU A 395 -6.59 -10.39 23.84
CA LEU A 395 -6.24 -9.08 23.30
C LEU A 395 -7.00 -8.79 22.01
N ALA A 396 -7.15 -9.78 21.12
CA ALA A 396 -7.92 -9.68 19.88
C ALA A 396 -9.39 -9.30 20.18
N GLU A 397 -10.03 -9.99 21.12
CA GLU A 397 -11.39 -9.65 21.54
C GLU A 397 -11.50 -8.23 22.10
N SER A 398 -10.52 -7.79 22.90
CA SER A 398 -10.49 -6.41 23.43
C SER A 398 -10.30 -5.33 22.34
N CYS A 399 -9.73 -5.72 21.20
CA CYS A 399 -9.44 -4.87 20.05
C CYS A 399 -10.51 -4.95 18.96
N LYS A 400 -11.52 -5.81 19.10
CA LYS A 400 -12.58 -5.98 18.10
C LYS A 400 -13.24 -4.65 17.74
N GLY A 401 -13.27 -4.33 16.44
CA GLY A 401 -13.75 -3.05 15.93
C GLY A 401 -12.81 -1.85 16.15
N LYS A 402 -11.73 -1.96 16.93
CA LYS A 402 -10.69 -0.92 17.06
C LYS A 402 -9.56 -1.11 16.04
N VAL A 403 -9.38 -2.33 15.57
CA VAL A 403 -8.45 -2.69 14.49
C VAL A 403 -9.21 -3.18 13.25
N GLN A 404 -8.52 -3.25 12.12
CA GLN A 404 -9.06 -3.86 10.91
C GLN A 404 -9.44 -5.32 11.16
N ASP A 405 -10.44 -5.83 10.46
CA ASP A 405 -10.93 -7.19 10.70
C ASP A 405 -9.88 -8.25 10.32
N CYS A 406 -9.04 -7.97 9.33
CA CYS A 406 -7.89 -8.81 8.98
C CYS A 406 -6.87 -8.91 10.13
N VAL A 407 -6.66 -7.83 10.89
CA VAL A 407 -5.79 -7.83 12.09
C VAL A 407 -6.43 -8.69 13.17
N TYR A 408 -7.71 -8.48 13.48
CA TYR A 408 -8.44 -9.27 14.47
C TYR A 408 -8.38 -10.78 14.17
N HIS A 409 -8.67 -11.17 12.93
CA HIS A 409 -8.61 -12.57 12.52
C HIS A 409 -7.18 -13.14 12.50
N ALA A 410 -6.17 -12.35 12.13
CA ALA A 410 -4.79 -12.80 12.19
C ALA A 410 -4.33 -13.05 13.63
N MET A 411 -4.80 -12.23 14.59
CA MET A 411 -4.52 -12.43 16.02
C MET A 411 -5.16 -13.71 16.55
N LEU A 412 -6.45 -13.95 16.27
CA LEU A 412 -7.15 -15.16 16.72
C LEU A 412 -6.55 -16.46 16.16
N ASN A 413 -6.00 -16.40 14.95
CA ASN A 413 -5.36 -17.55 14.31
C ASN A 413 -3.85 -17.61 14.55
N TRP A 414 -3.30 -16.72 15.39
CA TRP A 414 -1.86 -16.65 15.60
C TRP A 414 -1.37 -17.90 16.32
N LYS A 415 -0.37 -18.55 15.73
CA LYS A 415 0.35 -19.68 16.34
C LYS A 415 1.74 -19.27 16.76
N VAL A 416 2.13 -19.59 17.98
CA VAL A 416 3.46 -19.23 18.50
C VAL A 416 4.44 -20.32 18.10
N GLU A 417 5.28 -20.00 17.13
CA GLU A 417 6.40 -20.86 16.73
C GLU A 417 7.62 -20.49 17.56
N ILE A 418 8.17 -21.48 18.25
CA ILE A 418 9.41 -21.31 19.01
C ILE A 418 10.54 -21.79 18.11
N THR A 419 11.36 -20.86 17.65
CA THR A 419 12.61 -21.17 16.95
C THR A 419 13.72 -21.35 17.98
N GLU A 420 14.34 -22.54 17.98
CA GLU A 420 15.41 -22.90 18.92
C GLU A 420 16.69 -22.05 18.78
#